data_AF-A0A7D5BTZ7-F1
#
_entry.id   AF-A0A7D5BTZ7-F1
#
_cell.length_a   1.000
_cell.length_b   1.000
_cell.length_c   1.000
_cell.angle_alpha   90.00
_cell.angle_beta   90.00
_cell.angle_gamma   90.00
#
_symmetry.space_group_name_H-M   'P 1'
#
loop_
_entity.id
_entity.type
_entity.pdbx_description
1 polymer ?
#
loop_
_entity_poly.entity_id
_entity_poly.type
_entity_poly.pdbx_seq_one_letter_code
_entity_poly.pdbx_strand_id
1 'polypeptide(L)'
;MNARTIALGLGAAVATFLLAGAATIELLGAGEAPGIGIIGVVVGVAAGLLAGGLVSVYAGRLSGIAASALVAYATFGVAFIAIAGLRYVNVPYADDTFTFPVHLGVSVVAAVVVALLIDRAGSDGRTATA
;
A
#
# COMPACT_ATOMS: atom_id res chain seq x y z
N MET A 1 -15.64 13.15 7.97
CA MET A 1 -14.93 12.26 7.02
C MET A 1 -15.58 10.89 7.07
N ASN A 2 -15.74 10.22 5.92
CA ASN A 2 -16.28 8.85 5.85
C ASN A 2 -15.15 7.83 6.03
N ALA A 3 -15.45 6.64 6.57
CA ALA A 3 -14.53 5.53 6.77
C ALA A 3 -13.75 5.16 5.49
N ARG A 4 -14.40 5.22 4.32
CA ARG A 4 -13.74 5.01 3.02
C ARG A 4 -12.58 5.99 2.78
N THR A 5 -12.79 7.28 3.05
CA THR A 5 -11.76 8.32 2.88
C THR A 5 -10.57 8.07 3.80
N ILE A 6 -10.84 7.69 5.06
CA ILE A 6 -9.81 7.38 6.05
C ILE A 6 -9.01 6.16 5.61
N ALA A 7 -9.67 5.09 5.19
CA ALA A 7 -9.02 3.86 4.74
C ALA A 7 -8.12 4.09 3.52
N LEU A 8 -8.61 4.86 2.53
CA LEU A 8 -7.82 5.21 1.35
C LEU A 8 -6.63 6.10 1.69
N GLY A 9 -6.83 7.11 2.55
CA GLY A 9 -5.76 7.98 3.01
C GLY A 9 -4.67 7.21 3.75
N LEU A 10 -5.06 6.35 4.68
CA LEU A 10 -4.14 5.52 5.45
C LEU A 10 -3.39 4.53 4.54
N GLY A 11 -4.10 3.82 3.66
CA GLY A 11 -3.49 2.85 2.76
C GLY A 11 -2.51 3.51 1.78
N ALA A 12 -2.86 4.68 1.22
CA ALA A 12 -1.96 5.44 0.38
C ALA A 12 -0.74 5.95 1.15
N ALA A 13 -0.91 6.37 2.40
CA ALA A 13 0.20 6.76 3.27
C ALA A 13 1.16 5.60 3.50
N VAL A 14 0.64 4.42 3.84
CA VAL A 14 1.45 3.21 4.07
C VAL A 14 2.19 2.79 2.81
N ALA A 15 1.49 2.71 1.67
CA ALA A 15 2.10 2.32 0.40
C ALA A 15 3.21 3.31 0.00
N THR A 16 2.97 4.62 0.13
CA THR A 16 3.95 5.65 -0.23
C THR A 16 5.12 5.66 0.75
N PHE A 17 4.87 5.48 2.05
CA PHE A 17 5.90 5.34 3.07
C PHE A 17 6.86 4.21 2.74
N LEU A 18 6.31 3.02 2.45
CA LEU A 18 7.11 1.85 2.12
C LEU A 18 7.91 2.07 0.84
N LEU A 19 7.27 2.58 -0.22
CA LEU A 19 7.92 2.75 -1.51
C LEU A 19 9.02 3.80 -1.46
N ALA A 20 8.72 4.98 -0.92
CA ALA A 20 9.67 6.09 -0.83
C ALA A 20 10.80 5.77 0.15
N GLY A 21 10.48 5.14 1.29
CA GLY A 21 11.48 4.75 2.27
C GLY A 21 12.43 3.68 1.72
N ALA A 22 11.90 2.61 1.14
CA ALA A 22 12.71 1.55 0.54
C ALA A 22 13.58 2.07 -0.61
N ALA A 23 13.00 2.85 -1.53
CA ALA A 23 13.75 3.45 -2.63
C ALA A 23 14.87 4.37 -2.13
N THR A 24 14.61 5.15 -1.09
CA THR A 24 15.63 6.02 -0.49
C THR A 24 16.79 5.21 0.12
N ILE A 25 16.49 4.11 0.82
CA ILE A 25 17.51 3.22 1.39
C ILE A 25 18.36 2.59 0.29
N GLU A 26 17.71 2.09 -0.77
CA GLU A 26 18.37 1.47 -1.90
C GLU A 26 19.29 2.45 -2.62
N LEU A 27 18.79 3.64 -2.95
CA LEU A 27 19.54 4.70 -3.66
C LEU A 27 20.74 5.22 -2.87
N LEU A 28 20.68 5.19 -1.54
CA LEU A 28 21.76 5.67 -0.67
C LEU A 28 22.80 4.60 -0.33
N GLY A 29 22.73 3.40 -0.89
CA GLY A 29 23.72 2.33 -0.68
C GLY A 29 23.21 1.16 0.17
N ALA A 30 21.94 0.79 -0.01
CA ALA A 30 21.33 -0.44 0.53
C ALA A 30 21.55 -0.72 2.03
N GLY A 31 21.69 0.33 2.86
CA GLY A 31 21.81 0.19 4.31
C GLY A 31 23.19 -0.16 4.84
N GLU A 32 24.26 0.07 4.06
CA GLU A 32 25.66 -0.11 4.50
C GLU A 32 26.02 0.67 5.78
N ALA A 33 25.26 1.71 6.11
CA ALA A 33 25.34 2.45 7.35
C ALA A 33 23.96 2.57 8.04
N PRO A 34 23.87 2.42 9.37
CA PRO A 34 22.61 2.60 10.12
C PRO A 34 21.91 3.94 9.86
N GLY A 35 22.67 5.00 9.56
CA GLY A 35 22.14 6.32 9.22
C GLY A 35 21.29 6.35 7.95
N ILE A 36 21.58 5.48 6.96
CA ILE A 36 20.81 5.40 5.71
C ILE A 36 19.39 4.91 5.98
N GLY A 37 19.23 3.91 6.85
CA GLY A 37 17.92 3.41 7.26
C GLY A 37 17.06 4.51 7.90
N ILE A 38 17.66 5.33 8.77
CA ILE A 38 16.98 6.45 9.42
C ILE A 38 16.50 7.48 8.38
N ILE A 39 17.37 7.87 7.44
CA ILE A 39 17.02 8.81 6.37
C ILE A 39 15.87 8.25 5.54
N GLY A 40 15.93 6.98 5.16
CA GLY A 40 14.86 6.30 4.44
C GLY A 40 13.53 6.34 5.17
N VAL A 41 13.52 6.05 6.48
CA VAL A 41 12.30 6.14 7.30
C VAL A 41 11.77 7.57 7.33
N VAL A 42 12.62 8.59 7.52
CA VAL A 42 12.19 9.99 7.56
C VAL A 42 11.57 10.42 6.23
N VAL A 43 12.22 10.11 5.11
CA VAL A 43 11.72 10.41 3.76
C VAL A 43 10.41 9.67 3.50
N GLY A 44 10.35 8.39 3.85
CA GLY A 44 9.13 7.58 3.79
C GLY A 44 7.99 8.22 4.58
N VAL A 45 8.23 8.64 5.82
CA VAL A 45 7.19 9.24 6.67
C VAL A 45 6.68 10.54 6.05
N ALA A 46 7.59 11.41 5.61
CA ALA A 46 7.22 12.67 4.97
C ALA A 46 6.37 12.42 3.70
N ALA A 47 6.82 11.54 2.82
CA ALA A 47 6.10 11.20 1.59
C ALA A 47 4.75 10.52 1.87
N GLY A 48 4.71 9.60 2.83
CA GLY A 48 3.50 8.92 3.28
C GLY A 48 2.45 9.87 3.84
N LEU A 49 2.86 10.80 4.71
CA LEU A 49 1.96 11.81 5.27
C LEU A 49 1.42 12.75 4.19
N LEU A 50 2.26 13.18 3.24
CA LEU A 50 1.84 14.01 2.10
C LEU A 50 0.82 13.29 1.23
N ALA A 51 1.11 12.06 0.81
CA ALA A 51 0.22 11.25 -0.03
C ALA A 51 -1.09 10.93 0.70
N GLY A 52 -1.03 10.49 1.96
CA GLY A 52 -2.20 10.20 2.77
C GLY A 52 -3.07 11.41 3.03
N GLY A 53 -2.45 12.57 3.31
CA GLY A 53 -3.14 13.84 3.45
C GLY A 53 -3.85 14.27 2.16
N LEU A 54 -3.13 14.22 1.03
CA LEU A 54 -3.69 14.53 -0.30
C LEU A 54 -4.88 13.63 -0.61
N VAL A 55 -4.71 12.32 -0.45
CA VAL A 55 -5.79 11.35 -0.68
C VAL A 55 -6.96 11.60 0.25
N SER A 56 -6.73 11.90 1.53
CA SER A 56 -7.81 12.20 2.48
C SER A 56 -8.63 13.43 2.06
N VAL A 57 -8.01 14.43 1.43
CA VAL A 57 -8.69 15.63 0.92
C VAL A 57 -9.45 15.34 -0.38
N TYR A 58 -8.86 14.58 -1.30
CA TYR A 58 -9.38 14.41 -2.66
C TYR A 58 -10.18 13.12 -2.90
N ALA A 59 -10.16 12.14 -2.00
CA ALA A 59 -10.80 10.83 -2.21
C ALA A 59 -12.31 10.92 -2.47
N GLY A 60 -13.00 11.92 -1.91
CA GLY A 60 -14.42 12.14 -2.17
C GLY A 60 -14.74 12.56 -3.62
N ARG A 61 -13.73 13.01 -4.37
CA ARG A 61 -13.85 13.45 -5.77
C ARG A 61 -13.44 12.37 -6.78
N LEU A 62 -12.86 11.26 -6.30
CA LEU A 62 -12.38 10.18 -7.16
C LEU A 62 -13.53 9.23 -7.51
N SER A 63 -13.64 8.90 -8.79
CA SER A 63 -14.62 7.95 -9.32
C SER A 63 -14.01 7.04 -10.39
N GLY A 64 -14.66 5.92 -10.67
CA GLY A 64 -14.24 4.96 -11.69
C GLY A 64 -12.82 4.41 -11.45
N ILE A 65 -12.03 4.36 -12.52
CA ILE A 65 -10.69 3.76 -12.56
C ILE A 65 -9.73 4.40 -11.54
N ALA A 66 -9.82 5.72 -11.33
CA ALA A 66 -8.95 6.40 -10.37
C ALA A 66 -9.21 5.94 -8.94
N ALA A 67 -10.47 5.64 -8.60
CA ALA A 67 -10.82 5.10 -7.30
C ALA A 67 -10.38 3.65 -7.14
N SER A 68 -10.51 2.80 -8.16
CA SER A 68 -10.06 1.40 -8.09
C SER A 68 -8.53 1.29 -8.04
N ALA A 69 -7.81 2.09 -8.82
CA ALA A 69 -6.36 2.18 -8.77
C ALA A 69 -5.84 2.61 -7.39
N LEU A 70 -6.49 3.60 -6.77
CA LEU A 70 -6.12 4.04 -5.43
C LEU A 70 -6.38 2.96 -4.37
N VAL A 71 -7.48 2.21 -4.48
CA VAL A 71 -7.72 1.07 -3.59
C VAL A 71 -6.66 0.00 -3.79
N ALA A 72 -6.34 -0.36 -5.04
CA ALA A 72 -5.29 -1.33 -5.34
C ALA A 72 -3.95 -0.92 -4.71
N TYR A 73 -3.58 0.36 -4.87
CA TYR A 73 -2.38 0.94 -4.28
C TYR A 73 -2.38 0.86 -2.75
N ALA A 74 -3.49 1.21 -2.11
CA ALA A 74 -3.68 1.08 -0.67
C ALA A 74 -3.57 -0.39 -0.21
N THR A 75 -4.21 -1.31 -0.91
CA THR A 75 -4.17 -2.74 -0.63
C THR A 75 -2.76 -3.30 -0.75
N PHE A 76 -2.00 -2.89 -1.77
CA PHE A 76 -0.60 -3.26 -1.93
C PHE A 76 0.21 -2.89 -0.68
N GLY A 77 0.14 -1.64 -0.23
CA GLY A 77 0.89 -1.19 0.94
C GLY A 77 0.50 -1.92 2.22
N VAL A 78 -0.81 -2.11 2.45
CA VAL A 78 -1.31 -2.82 3.63
C VAL A 78 -0.93 -4.30 3.60
N ALA A 79 -1.05 -4.98 2.46
CA ALA A 79 -0.63 -6.37 2.33
C ALA A 79 0.87 -6.51 2.56
N PHE A 80 1.66 -5.58 2.01
CA PHE A 80 3.10 -5.59 2.17
C PHE A 80 3.50 -5.41 3.64
N ILE A 81 2.92 -4.43 4.36
CA ILE A 81 3.26 -4.22 5.77
C ILE A 81 2.76 -5.36 6.66
N ALA A 82 1.60 -5.95 6.34
CA ALA A 82 1.05 -7.07 7.11
C ALA A 82 1.97 -8.29 7.04
N ILE A 83 2.45 -8.65 5.84
CA ILE A 83 3.39 -9.76 5.66
C ILE A 83 4.74 -9.46 6.33
N ALA A 84 5.24 -8.22 6.22
CA ALA A 84 6.45 -7.80 6.94
C ALA A 84 6.28 -7.96 8.46
N GLY A 85 5.10 -7.61 8.99
CA GLY A 85 4.76 -7.76 10.41
C GLY A 85 4.77 -9.22 10.87
N LEU A 86 4.30 -10.17 10.05
CA LEU A 86 4.34 -11.60 10.36
C LEU A 86 5.77 -12.10 10.56
N ARG A 87 6.71 -11.61 9.75
CA ARG A 87 8.14 -11.92 9.88
C ARG A 87 8.72 -11.30 11.15
N TYR A 88 8.34 -10.06 11.46
CA TYR A 88 8.81 -9.36 12.66
C TYR A 88 8.36 -10.02 13.97
N VAL A 89 7.11 -10.49 14.06
CA VAL A 89 6.60 -11.17 15.26
C VAL A 89 6.98 -12.66 15.33
N ASN A 90 7.89 -13.09 14.45
CA ASN A 90 8.48 -14.42 14.43
C ASN A 90 7.44 -15.56 14.28
N VAL A 91 6.46 -15.36 13.38
CA VAL A 91 5.51 -16.44 13.04
C VAL A 91 6.30 -17.62 12.44
N PRO A 92 6.09 -18.87 12.91
CA PRO A 92 6.81 -20.02 12.40
C PRO A 92 6.78 -20.11 10.87
N TYR A 93 7.94 -20.35 10.25
CA TYR A 93 8.12 -20.49 8.80
C TYR A 93 7.81 -19.25 7.95
N ALA A 94 7.51 -18.09 8.56
CA ALA A 94 7.18 -16.87 7.81
C ALA A 94 8.36 -16.36 6.98
N ASP A 95 9.59 -16.44 7.48
CA ASP A 95 10.79 -16.01 6.75
C ASP A 95 11.10 -16.91 5.55
N ASP A 96 10.92 -18.21 5.69
CA ASP A 96 11.14 -19.18 4.61
C ASP A 96 10.05 -19.10 3.53
N THR A 97 8.81 -18.84 3.95
CA THR A 97 7.65 -18.78 3.05
C THR A 97 7.58 -17.44 2.32
N PHE A 98 7.77 -16.33 3.03
CA PHE A 98 7.68 -14.97 2.48
C PHE A 98 9.07 -14.38 2.22
N THR A 99 9.85 -15.08 1.40
CA THR A 99 11.04 -14.48 0.77
C THR A 99 10.66 -13.18 0.08
N PHE A 100 11.59 -12.23 -0.04
CA PHE A 100 11.28 -10.89 -0.58
C PHE A 100 10.53 -10.91 -1.94
N PRO A 101 10.91 -11.73 -2.93
CA PRO A 101 10.16 -11.82 -4.18
C PRO A 101 8.72 -12.35 -4.00
N VAL A 102 8.53 -13.34 -3.12
CA VAL A 102 7.21 -13.93 -2.82
C VAL A 102 6.34 -12.93 -2.09
N HIS A 103 6.89 -12.23 -1.10
CA HIS A 103 6.22 -11.17 -0.37
C HIS A 103 5.71 -10.08 -1.32
N LEU A 104 6.59 -9.57 -2.19
CA LEU A 104 6.23 -8.58 -3.21
C LEU A 104 5.12 -9.11 -4.14
N GLY A 105 5.29 -10.35 -4.65
CA GLY A 105 4.33 -10.99 -5.54
C GLY A 105 2.94 -11.14 -4.90
N VAL A 106 2.86 -11.62 -3.67
CA VAL A 106 1.60 -11.77 -2.93
C VAL A 106 0.93 -10.42 -2.70
N SER A 107 1.68 -9.38 -2.35
CA SER A 107 1.13 -8.02 -2.20
C SER A 107 0.56 -7.47 -3.50
N VAL A 108 1.22 -7.72 -4.64
CA VAL A 108 0.71 -7.33 -5.97
C VAL A 108 -0.55 -8.11 -6.34
N VAL A 109 -0.55 -9.44 -6.14
CA VAL A 109 -1.73 -10.27 -6.40
C VAL A 109 -2.92 -9.82 -5.56
N ALA A 110 -2.71 -9.56 -4.26
CA ALA A 110 -3.76 -9.04 -3.39
C ALA A 110 -4.34 -7.71 -3.90
N ALA A 111 -3.48 -6.78 -4.31
CA ALA A 111 -3.89 -5.51 -4.88
C ALA A 111 -4.75 -5.67 -6.15
N VAL A 112 -4.32 -6.53 -7.08
CA VAL A 112 -5.05 -6.82 -8.32
C VAL A 112 -6.39 -7.48 -8.04
N VAL A 113 -6.43 -8.49 -7.16
CA VAL A 113 -7.67 -9.19 -6.79
C VAL A 113 -8.68 -8.21 -6.20
N VAL A 114 -8.27 -7.34 -5.27
CA VAL A 114 -9.17 -6.35 -4.68
C VAL A 114 -9.66 -5.35 -5.73
N ALA A 115 -8.80 -4.89 -6.63
CA ALA A 115 -9.18 -3.99 -7.71
C ALA A 115 -10.26 -4.61 -8.61
N LEU A 116 -10.06 -5.87 -9.03
CA LEU A 116 -11.01 -6.60 -9.87
C LEU A 116 -12.35 -6.84 -9.18
N LEU A 117 -12.34 -7.14 -7.88
CA LEU A 117 -13.58 -7.31 -7.10
C LEU A 117 -14.39 -6.01 -7.02
N ILE A 118 -13.72 -4.87 -6.89
CA ILE A 118 -14.38 -3.55 -6.84
C ILE A 118 -14.97 -3.17 -8.20
N ASP A 119 -14.22 -3.39 -9.28
CA ASP A 119 -14.71 -3.10 -10.63
C ASP A 119 -15.90 -4.01 -11.00
N ARG A 120 -15.88 -5.27 -10.57
CA ARG A 120 -17.00 -6.19 -10.74
C ARG A 120 -18.24 -5.75 -9.95
N ALA A 121 -18.08 -5.43 -8.66
CA ALA A 121 -19.19 -4.95 -7.83
C ALA A 121 -19.84 -3.67 -8.40
N GLY A 122 -19.04 -2.77 -8.98
CA GLY A 122 -19.54 -1.58 -9.66
C GLY A 122 -20.21 -1.82 -11.02
N SER A 123 -20.01 -3.00 -11.62
CA SER A 123 -20.62 -3.41 -12.88
C SER A 123 -21.97 -4.11 -12.66
N ASP A 124 -22.03 -5.02 -11.70
CA ASP A 124 -23.26 -5.77 -11.35
C ASP A 124 -24.37 -4.85 -10.84
N GLY A 125 -24.02 -3.77 -10.12
CA GLY A 125 -24.98 -2.76 -9.67
C GLY A 125 -25.55 -1.87 -10.78
N ARG A 126 -24.88 -1.77 -11.94
CA ARG A 126 -25.33 -0.98 -13.10
C ARG A 126 -26.31 -1.75 -13.99
N THR A 127 -26.20 -3.08 -14.00
CA THR A 127 -27.09 -3.97 -14.75
C THR A 127 -28.41 -4.25 -14.04
N ALA A 128 -28.49 -4.10 -12.71
CA ALA A 128 -29.71 -4.33 -11.94
C ALA A 128 -30.72 -3.16 -11.97
N THR A 129 -30.32 -2.01 -12.51
CA THR A 129 -31.12 -0.77 -12.56
C THR A 129 -31.55 -0.36 -13.97
N ALA A 130 -31.27 -1.20 -14.98
CA ALA A 130 -31.67 -1.02 -16.37
C ALA A 130 -32.81 -1.99 -16.71
#